data_AF-A0A7W1KRF8-F1
#
_entry.id   AF-A0A7W1KRF8-F1
#
_cell.length_a   1.000
_cell.length_b   1.000
_cell.length_c   1.000
_cell.angle_alpha   90.00
_cell.angle_beta   90.00
_cell.angle_gamma   90.00
#
_symmetry.space_group_name_H-M   'P 1'
#
loop_
_entity.id
_entity.type
_entity.pdbx_description
1 polymer ?
#
loop_
_entity_poly.entity_id
_entity_poly.type
_entity_poly.pdbx_seq_one_letter_code
_entity_poly.pdbx_strand_id
1 'polypeptide(L)'
;MSEENKRFMRRFVKEVINQKNLAALDELVADEFLEHLPFPGQGPGRAGLKDAISAFVSAFPDLHWTIDEQIAEGEKVVSRFTMTGTHRGEFLGIPATDRRSRSGELSSTWCAMAGSRKAGSSWIR
;
A
#
# COMPACT_ATOMS: atom_id res chain seq x y z
N MET A 1 8.57 19.10 1.31
CA MET A 1 9.12 17.81 1.77
C MET A 1 8.06 17.01 2.53
N SER A 2 7.75 17.34 3.80
CA SER A 2 6.74 16.60 4.60
C SER A 2 5.33 16.57 3.98
N GLU A 3 4.81 17.73 3.55
CA GLU A 3 3.51 17.83 2.88
C GLU A 3 3.50 17.22 1.47
N GLU A 4 4.67 17.15 0.83
CA GLU A 4 4.81 16.48 -0.47
C GLU A 4 4.75 14.96 -0.32
N ASN A 5 5.35 14.40 0.72
CA ASN A 5 5.28 12.96 1.00
C ASN A 5 3.87 12.54 1.45
N LYS A 6 3.18 13.38 2.22
CA LYS A 6 1.74 13.17 2.52
C LYS A 6 0.91 13.19 1.24
N ARG A 7 1.14 14.16 0.35
CA ARG A 7 0.46 14.27 -0.94
C ARG A 7 0.74 13.05 -1.83
N PHE A 8 1.98 12.55 -1.83
CA PHE A 8 2.35 11.33 -2.51
C PHE A 8 1.51 10.14 -2.03
N MET A 9 1.44 9.91 -0.72
CA MET A 9 0.61 8.82 -0.16
C MET A 9 -0.87 8.96 -0.50
N ARG A 10 -1.40 10.19 -0.51
CA ARG A 10 -2.78 10.45 -0.96
C ARG A 10 -2.99 10.08 -2.43
N ARG A 11 -2.04 10.43 -3.30
CA ARG A 11 -2.08 10.04 -4.72
C ARG A 11 -1.99 8.53 -4.88
N PHE A 12 -1.06 7.88 -4.18
CA PHE A 12 -0.90 6.42 -4.22
C PHE A 12 -2.21 5.71 -3.84
N VAL A 13 -2.80 6.07 -2.69
CA VAL A 13 -4.07 5.47 -2.24
C VAL A 13 -5.21 5.76 -3.22
N LYS A 14 -5.30 6.98 -3.74
CA LYS A 14 -6.36 7.34 -4.69
C LYS A 14 -6.21 6.62 -6.03
N GLU A 15 -5.06 6.75 -6.67
CA GLU A 15 -4.83 6.35 -8.05
C GLU A 15 -4.53 4.85 -8.15
N VAL A 16 -3.58 4.36 -7.35
CA VAL A 16 -3.16 2.95 -7.45
C VAL A 16 -4.19 2.04 -6.80
N ILE A 17 -4.58 2.32 -5.55
CA ILE A 17 -5.42 1.42 -4.76
C ILE A 17 -6.90 1.59 -5.10
N ASN A 18 -7.45 2.78 -4.87
CA ASN A 18 -8.91 3.01 -4.96
C ASN A 18 -9.42 3.03 -6.40
N GLN A 19 -8.62 3.50 -7.35
CA GLN A 19 -8.92 3.49 -8.79
C GLN A 19 -8.35 2.25 -9.51
N LYS A 20 -7.59 1.39 -8.82
CA LYS A 20 -7.01 0.16 -9.38
C LYS A 20 -6.10 0.44 -10.59
N ASN A 21 -5.48 1.62 -10.63
CA ASN A 21 -4.60 2.01 -11.72
C ASN A 21 -3.17 1.52 -11.47
N LEU A 22 -2.90 0.27 -11.82
CA LEU A 22 -1.56 -0.32 -11.70
C LEU A 22 -0.51 0.38 -12.57
N ALA A 23 -0.91 1.11 -13.63
CA ALA A 23 0.02 1.88 -14.45
C ALA A 23 0.52 3.14 -13.73
N ALA A 24 -0.25 3.67 -12.76
CA ALA A 24 0.20 4.81 -11.95
C ALA A 24 1.42 4.47 -11.08
N LEU A 25 1.67 3.18 -10.79
CA LEU A 25 2.90 2.77 -10.09
C LEU A 25 4.15 3.16 -10.88
N ASP A 26 4.12 3.12 -12.21
CA ASP A 26 5.28 3.40 -13.06
C ASP A 26 5.70 4.89 -12.98
N GLU A 27 4.77 5.78 -12.64
CA GLU A 27 5.03 7.20 -12.36
C GLU A 27 5.40 7.43 -10.88
N LEU A 28 4.68 6.76 -9.97
CA LEU A 28 4.69 7.10 -8.55
C LEU A 28 5.82 6.41 -7.77
N VAL A 29 6.21 5.20 -8.16
CA VAL A 29 7.11 4.35 -7.37
C VAL A 29 8.40 4.12 -8.13
N ALA A 30 9.55 4.29 -7.46
CA ALA A 30 10.86 4.01 -8.04
C ALA A 30 11.02 2.51 -8.37
N ASP A 31 11.75 2.20 -9.44
CA ASP A 31 11.99 0.83 -9.89
C ASP A 31 12.59 -0.04 -8.77
N GLU A 32 13.56 0.51 -8.04
CA GLU A 32 14.25 -0.15 -6.90
C GLU A 32 13.54 0.05 -5.55
N PHE A 33 12.21 0.23 -5.55
CA PHE A 33 11.42 0.34 -4.32
C PHE A 33 11.71 -0.82 -3.35
N LEU A 34 11.97 -0.46 -2.09
CA LEU A 34 12.19 -1.42 -1.02
C LEU A 34 10.94 -1.51 -0.16
N GLU A 35 10.22 -2.62 -0.30
CA GLU A 35 9.14 -2.98 0.61
C GLU A 35 9.73 -3.58 1.89
N HIS A 36 9.39 -3.02 3.05
CA HIS A 36 9.89 -3.51 4.33
C HIS A 36 9.03 -4.63 4.90
N LEU A 37 7.75 -4.71 4.50
CA LEU A 37 6.82 -5.76 4.92
C LEU A 37 6.15 -6.39 3.69
N PRO A 38 6.92 -7.12 2.86
CA PRO A 38 6.39 -7.73 1.65
C PRO A 38 5.38 -8.82 1.98
N PHE A 39 4.38 -9.00 1.10
CA PHE A 39 3.50 -10.16 1.19
C PHE A 39 4.28 -11.47 0.95
N PRO A 40 3.81 -12.60 1.49
CA PRO A 40 4.39 -13.91 1.16
C PRO A 40 4.45 -14.12 -0.36
N GLY A 41 5.65 -14.38 -0.89
CA GLY A 41 5.87 -14.58 -2.34
C GLY A 41 5.98 -13.29 -3.17
N GLN A 42 5.91 -12.10 -2.56
CA GLN A 42 6.11 -10.84 -3.28
C GLN A 42 7.56 -10.71 -3.75
N GLY A 43 7.75 -10.42 -5.04
CA GLY A 43 9.06 -10.13 -5.62
C GLY A 43 9.64 -8.78 -5.17
N PRO A 44 10.90 -8.48 -5.52
CA PRO A 44 11.52 -7.20 -5.18
C PRO A 44 11.00 -6.04 -6.07
N GLY A 45 11.26 -4.80 -5.61
CA GLY A 45 11.08 -3.61 -6.43
C GLY A 45 9.63 -3.25 -6.73
N ARG A 46 9.45 -2.28 -7.63
CA ARG A 46 8.12 -1.88 -8.13
C ARG A 46 7.38 -3.05 -8.78
N ALA A 47 8.10 -3.92 -9.49
CA ALA A 47 7.49 -5.07 -10.17
C ALA A 47 6.78 -6.00 -9.17
N GLY A 48 7.46 -6.39 -8.09
CA GLY A 48 6.83 -7.21 -7.06
C GLY A 48 5.67 -6.51 -6.34
N LEU A 49 5.78 -5.21 -6.07
CA LEU A 49 4.66 -4.42 -5.53
C LEU A 49 3.45 -4.43 -6.48
N LYS A 50 3.66 -4.30 -7.79
CA LYS A 50 2.61 -4.34 -8.81
C LYS A 50 1.88 -5.68 -8.82
N ASP A 51 2.62 -6.78 -8.72
CA ASP A 51 2.05 -8.13 -8.63
C ASP A 51 1.23 -8.32 -7.36
N ALA A 52 1.74 -7.84 -6.21
CA ALA A 52 1.04 -7.91 -4.93
C ALA A 52 -0.28 -7.11 -4.94
N ILE A 53 -0.26 -5.88 -5.46
CA ILE A 53 -1.47 -5.05 -5.58
C ILE A 53 -2.45 -5.67 -6.58
N SER A 54 -1.97 -6.24 -7.68
CA SER A 54 -2.82 -6.95 -8.66
C SER A 54 -3.55 -8.14 -8.03
N ALA A 55 -2.84 -8.95 -7.24
CA ALA A 55 -3.43 -10.05 -6.47
C ALA A 55 -4.46 -9.51 -5.45
N PHE A 56 -4.14 -8.41 -4.77
CA PHE A 56 -5.02 -7.80 -3.78
C PHE A 56 -6.33 -7.26 -4.40
N VAL A 57 -6.23 -6.58 -5.55
CA VAL A 57 -7.39 -6.11 -6.33
C VAL A 57 -8.24 -7.26 -6.83
N SER A 58 -7.60 -8.35 -7.28
CA SER A 58 -8.31 -9.54 -7.76
C SER A 58 -9.09 -10.23 -6.64
N ALA A 59 -8.51 -10.30 -5.44
CA ALA A 59 -9.14 -10.87 -4.26
C ALA A 59 -10.27 -9.99 -3.70
N PHE A 60 -10.12 -8.67 -3.74
CA PHE A 60 -11.05 -7.69 -3.19
C PHE A 60 -11.42 -6.64 -4.26
N PRO A 61 -12.29 -6.98 -5.22
CA PRO A 61 -12.56 -6.10 -6.37
C PRO A 61 -13.22 -4.78 -6.00
N ASP A 62 -13.93 -4.75 -4.87
CA ASP A 62 -14.57 -3.56 -4.28
C ASP A 62 -13.71 -2.90 -3.20
N LEU A 63 -12.39 -3.19 -3.13
CA LEU A 63 -11.53 -2.62 -2.11
C LEU A 63 -11.54 -1.09 -2.14
N HIS A 64 -11.50 -0.51 -0.95
CA HIS A 64 -11.38 0.92 -0.75
C HIS A 64 -10.60 1.23 0.53
N TRP A 65 -9.66 2.16 0.41
CA TRP A 65 -8.80 2.64 1.49
C TRP A 65 -9.12 4.11 1.76
N THR A 66 -9.39 4.43 3.02
CA THR A 66 -9.54 5.79 3.51
C THR A 66 -8.32 6.15 4.34
N ILE A 67 -7.71 7.31 4.06
CA ILE A 67 -6.65 7.85 4.92
C ILE A 67 -7.33 8.57 6.09
N ASP A 68 -7.17 8.03 7.29
CA ASP A 68 -7.74 8.61 8.50
C ASP A 68 -6.82 9.68 9.09
N GLU A 69 -5.51 9.47 9.00
CA GLU A 69 -4.50 10.36 9.57
C GLU A 69 -3.15 10.22 8.87
N GLN A 70 -2.37 11.30 8.83
CA GLN A 70 -0.99 11.27 8.35
C GLN A 70 -0.09 12.18 9.19
N ILE A 71 1.03 11.62 9.64
CA ILE A 71 2.11 12.32 10.32
C ILE A 71 3.35 12.23 9.41
N ALA A 72 4.09 13.33 9.28
CA ALA A 72 5.32 13.34 8.49
C ALA A 72 6.45 14.02 9.26
N GLU A 73 7.63 13.43 9.18
CA GLU A 73 8.86 13.92 9.79
C GLU A 73 10.00 13.74 8.79
N GLY A 74 10.60 14.86 8.37
CA GLY A 74 11.59 14.88 7.29
C GLY A 74 11.04 14.24 6.01
N GLU A 75 11.66 13.12 5.60
CA GLU A 75 11.29 12.36 4.40
C GLU A 75 10.34 11.19 4.68
N LYS A 76 9.94 10.99 5.94
CA LYS A 76 9.08 9.88 6.34
C LYS A 76 7.64 10.36 6.42
N VAL A 77 6.72 9.52 5.98
CA VAL A 77 5.30 9.67 6.23
C VAL A 77 4.77 8.38 6.82
N VAL A 78 4.00 8.52 7.89
CA VAL A 78 3.26 7.42 8.48
C VAL A 78 1.79 7.77 8.39
N SER A 79 1.01 6.84 7.85
CA SER A 79 -0.41 7.06 7.59
C SER A 79 -1.21 5.96 8.26
N ARG A 80 -2.32 6.33 8.89
CA ARG A 80 -3.34 5.42 9.41
C ARG A 80 -4.47 5.36 8.39
N PHE A 81 -4.90 4.13 8.08
CA PHE A 81 -5.93 3.91 7.08
C PHE A 81 -6.99 2.93 7.56
N THR A 82 -8.20 3.12 7.05
CA THR A 82 -9.28 2.15 7.12
C THR A 82 -9.46 1.50 5.76
N MET A 83 -9.32 0.19 5.71
CA MET A 83 -9.52 -0.61 4.51
C MET A 83 -10.85 -1.35 4.57
N THR A 84 -11.58 -1.36 3.45
CA THR A 84 -12.79 -2.14 3.27
C THR A 84 -12.72 -2.94 1.98
N GLY A 85 -13.38 -4.09 1.94
CA GLY A 85 -13.50 -4.91 0.73
C GLY A 85 -14.24 -6.22 1.00
N THR A 86 -14.74 -6.86 -0.05
CA THR A 86 -15.40 -8.16 -0.02
C THR A 86 -14.45 -9.20 -0.62
N HIS A 87 -14.17 -10.27 0.12
CA HIS A 87 -13.26 -11.32 -0.33
C HIS A 87 -13.92 -12.22 -1.37
N ARG A 88 -13.69 -11.91 -2.65
CA ARG A 88 -14.34 -12.58 -3.81
C ARG A 88 -13.38 -13.40 -4.67
N GLY A 89 -12.08 -13.24 -4.50
CA GLY A 89 -11.06 -14.08 -5.14
C GLY A 89 -10.26 -14.87 -4.11
N GLU A 90 -9.39 -15.76 -4.58
CA GLU A 90 -8.40 -16.38 -3.71
C GLU A 90 -7.35 -15.35 -3.28
N PHE A 91 -7.01 -15.33 -2.00
CA PHE A 91 -5.95 -14.47 -1.47
C PHE A 91 -5.06 -15.24 -0.51
N LEU A 92 -3.75 -15.27 -0.79
CA LEU A 92 -2.76 -15.98 0.04
C LEU A 92 -3.14 -17.45 0.32
N GLY A 93 -3.68 -18.15 -0.68
CA GLY A 93 -4.13 -19.54 -0.56
C GLY A 93 -5.46 -19.73 0.18
N ILE A 94 -6.15 -18.65 0.55
CA ILE A 94 -7.48 -18.70 1.15
C ILE A 94 -8.52 -18.48 0.03
N PRO A 95 -9.42 -19.44 -0.23
CA PRO A 95 -10.49 -19.26 -1.19
C PRO A 95 -11.42 -18.11 -0.82
N ALA A 96 -12.11 -17.55 -1.82
CA ALA A 96 -13.12 -16.52 -1.62
C ALA A 96 -14.11 -16.92 -0.51
N THR A 97 -14.34 -16.01 0.43
CA THR A 97 -15.24 -16.25 1.58
C THR A 97 -16.56 -15.51 1.46
N ASP A 98 -16.70 -14.63 0.47
CA ASP A 98 -17.82 -13.70 0.27
C ASP A 98 -18.15 -12.83 1.48
N ARG A 99 -17.22 -12.74 2.43
CA ARG A 99 -17.37 -11.89 3.62
C ARG A 99 -16.83 -10.50 3.33
N ARG A 100 -17.59 -9.51 3.76
CA ARG A 100 -17.12 -8.14 3.83
C ARG A 100 -16.18 -7.97 5.02
N SER A 101 -14.99 -7.48 4.74
CA SER A 101 -13.99 -7.13 5.73
C SER A 101 -13.87 -5.61 5.85
N ARG A 102 -13.66 -5.16 7.08
CA ARG A 102 -13.18 -3.82 7.40
C ARG A 102 -12.02 -4.01 8.36
N SER A 103 -10.89 -3.38 8.11
CA SER A 103 -9.80 -3.36 9.09
C SER A 103 -10.30 -2.72 10.40
N GLY A 104 -10.06 -3.38 11.53
CA GLY A 104 -10.60 -2.95 12.82
C GLY A 104 -10.15 -1.54 13.22
N GLU A 105 -10.97 -0.85 14.01
CA GLU A 105 -10.78 0.54 14.47
C GLU A 105 -9.47 0.74 15.27
N LEU A 106 -8.88 -0.35 15.80
CA LEU A 106 -7.60 -0.36 16.53
C LEU A 106 -6.41 -0.94 15.73
N SER A 107 -6.61 -1.40 14.49
CA SER A 107 -5.48 -1.80 13.65
C SER A 107 -4.86 -0.57 13.01
N SER A 108 -3.93 0.08 13.71
CA SER A 108 -3.07 1.10 13.11
C SER A 108 -2.08 0.39 12.19
N THR A 109 -2.44 0.21 10.92
CA THR A 109 -1.47 -0.22 9.90
C THR A 109 -0.65 1.00 9.54
N TRP A 110 0.48 1.17 10.24
CA TRP A 110 1.44 2.22 9.96
C TRP A 110 2.30 1.79 8.77
N CYS A 111 1.96 2.26 7.58
CA CYS A 111 2.82 2.11 6.43
C CYS A 111 3.81 3.30 6.43
N ALA A 112 5.06 3.02 6.75
CA ALA A 112 6.15 4.00 6.67
C ALA A 112 6.71 3.97 5.24
N MET A 113 6.36 4.97 4.44
CA MET A 113 6.99 5.17 3.14
C MET A 113 8.05 6.25 3.30
N ALA A 114 9.32 5.85 3.29
CA ALA A 114 10.40 6.80 3.06
C ALA A 114 10.26 7.30 1.63
N GLY A 115 10.10 8.61 1.45
CA GLY A 115 9.94 9.20 0.12
C GLY A 115 11.02 8.68 -0.81
N SER A 116 10.64 7.93 -1.86
CA SER A 116 11.58 7.36 -2.81
C SER A 116 12.10 8.45 -3.76
N ARG A 117 12.93 9.35 -3.23
CA ARG A 117 14.03 9.94 -3.97
C ARG A 117 15.28 9.67 -3.16
N LYS A 118 16.01 8.63 -3.55
CA LYS A 118 17.38 8.29 -3.14
C LYS A 118 17.71 8.61 -1.67
N ALA A 119 17.50 7.67 -0.77
CA ALA A 119 18.31 7.63 0.45
C ALA A 119 18.48 6.17 0.90
N GLY A 120 19.72 5.71 0.82
CA GLY A 120 20.13 4.48 1.48
C GLY A 120 20.12 4.63 2.99
N SER A 121 20.32 3.48 3.62
CA SER A 121 20.66 3.23 5.03
C SER A 121 19.52 3.01 6.03
N SER A 122 19.61 1.80 6.60
CA SER A 122 19.67 1.54 8.05
C SER A 122 18.38 1.39 8.86
N TRP A 123 18.12 0.12 9.19
CA TRP A 123 17.59 -0.41 10.47
C TRP A 123 16.10 -0.29 10.78
N ILE A 124 15.50 -1.46 11.04
CA ILE A 124 14.84 -1.78 12.32
C ILE A 124 15.42 -3.13 12.78
N ARG A 125 15.77 -3.22 14.06
CA ARG A 125 16.29 -4.40 14.78
C ARG A 125 15.13 -5.13 15.45
#